data_AF-A0A3P7VGZ2-F1
#
_entry.id   AF-A0A3P7VGZ2-F1
#
_cell.length_a   1.000
_cell.length_b   1.000
_cell.length_c   1.000
_cell.angle_alpha   90.00
_cell.angle_beta   90.00
_cell.angle_gamma   90.00
#
_symmetry.space_group_name_H-M   'P 1'
#
loop_
_entity.id
_entity.type
_entity.pdbx_description
1 polymer ?
#
loop_
_entity_poly.entity_id
_entity_poly.type
_entity_poly.pdbx_seq_one_letter_code
_entity_poly.pdbx_strand_id
1 'polypeptide(L)' 'MIMKGCTNEDQEDGSMKRRTFDIRLYWVRNEKVTGEAFYCKGSDYCNATSVKFIPSSLFYYILLSLLAILSFSQS' A
#
# COMPACT_ATOMS: atom_id res chain seq x y z
N MET A 1 -8.25 -8.22 -11.04
CA MET A 1 -8.92 -8.17 -9.71
C MET A 1 -7.86 -8.25 -8.63
N ILE A 2 -8.00 -7.52 -7.52
CA ILE A 2 -7.07 -7.59 -6.38
C ILE A 2 -7.89 -8.04 -5.17
N MET A 3 -7.48 -9.13 -4.53
CA MET A 3 -8.06 -9.61 -3.28
C MET A 3 -7.06 -9.39 -2.14
N LYS A 4 -7.57 -8.99 -0.98
CA LYS A 4 -6.80 -8.82 0.25
C LYS A 4 -7.53 -9.53 1.38
N GLY A 5 -6.79 -10.19 2.25
CA GLY A 5 -7.33 -10.91 3.40
C GLY A 5 -6.22 -11.42 4.30
N CYS A 6 -6.61 -11.92 5.47
CA CYS A 6 -5.72 -12.61 6.39
C CYS A 6 -5.59 -14.10 5.99
N THR A 7 -4.45 -14.69 6.29
CA THR A 7 -4.17 -16.12 6.08
C THR A 7 -3.63 -16.73 7.37
N ASN A 8 -3.75 -18.05 7.56
CA ASN A 8 -3.27 -18.71 8.77
C ASN A 8 -1.74 -18.58 8.94
N GLU A 9 -1.31 -18.35 10.18
CA GLU A 9 0.02 -17.81 10.55
C GLU A 9 1.21 -18.76 10.34
N ASP A 10 0.95 -20.06 10.17
CA ASP A 10 1.98 -21.11 10.16
C ASP A 10 2.67 -21.31 8.81
N GLN A 11 2.16 -20.71 7.72
CA GLN A 11 2.65 -21.02 6.36
C GLN A 11 3.60 -19.96 5.75
N GLU A 12 3.72 -18.78 6.35
CA GLU A 12 4.40 -17.66 5.70
C GLU A 12 5.33 -16.93 6.71
N ASP A 13 6.65 -17.06 6.51
CA ASP A 13 7.65 -16.23 7.18
C ASP A 13 7.30 -14.74 7.07
N GLY A 14 7.80 -13.92 7.98
CA GLY A 14 7.66 -12.45 8.03
C GLY A 14 8.07 -11.65 6.79
N SER A 15 8.37 -12.31 5.66
CA SER A 15 8.86 -11.71 4.42
C SER A 15 7.82 -11.76 3.31
N MET A 16 7.86 -10.76 2.43
CA MET A 16 6.98 -10.70 1.27
C MET A 16 7.35 -11.80 0.26
N LYS A 17 6.43 -12.75 0.03
CA LYS A 17 6.62 -13.85 -0.92
C LYS A 17 5.66 -13.73 -2.09
N ARG A 18 6.16 -13.89 -3.32
CA ARG A 18 5.38 -13.94 -4.56
C ARG A 18 5.01 -15.38 -4.87
N ARG A 19 3.72 -15.65 -5.14
CA ARG A 19 3.21 -16.99 -5.48
C ARG A 19 2.27 -16.91 -6.68
N THR A 20 2.31 -17.93 -7.54
CA THR A 20 1.39 -18.07 -8.67
C THR A 20 0.28 -19.06 -8.31
N PHE A 21 -0.98 -18.69 -8.54
CA PHE A 21 -2.13 -19.56 -8.29
C PHE A 21 -2.96 -19.76 -9.56
N ASP A 22 -3.38 -21.00 -9.78
CA ASP A 22 -4.42 -21.38 -10.75
C ASP A 22 -5.76 -21.42 -10.00
N ILE A 23 -6.46 -20.29 -9.96
CA ILE A 23 -7.73 -20.13 -9.24
C ILE A 23 -8.86 -20.17 -10.26
N ARG A 24 -9.99 -20.78 -9.89
CA ARG A 24 -11.23 -20.71 -10.67
C ARG A 24 -12.16 -19.70 -10.04
N LEU A 25 -12.62 -18.73 -10.83
CA LEU A 25 -13.55 -17.70 -10.36
C LEU A 25 -14.98 -18.10 -10.74
N TYR A 26 -15.86 -18.26 -9.74
CA TYR A 26 -17.24 -18.71 -9.97
C TYR A 26 -18.06 -17.73 -10.84
N TRP A 27 -17.73 -16.43 -10.82
CA TRP A 27 -18.39 -15.40 -11.62
C TRP A 27 -17.86 -15.28 -13.05
N VAL A 28 -16.80 -16.03 -13.42
CA VAL A 28 -16.24 -16.04 -14.79
C VAL A 28 -16.38 -17.43 -15.40
N ARG A 29 -17.58 -18.02 -15.37
CA ARG A 29 -17.86 -19.34 -15.99
C ARG A 29 -16.88 -20.46 -15.60
N ASN A 30 -16.30 -20.40 -14.40
CA ASN A 30 -15.25 -21.31 -13.94
C ASN A 30 -13.98 -21.34 -14.82
N GLU A 31 -13.73 -20.29 -15.61
CA GLU A 31 -12.48 -20.14 -16.34
C GLU A 31 -11.30 -20.11 -15.35
N LYS A 32 -10.21 -20.76 -15.76
CA LYS A 32 -8.94 -20.73 -15.03
C LYS A 32 -8.33 -19.35 -15.17
N VAL A 33 -7.98 -18.75 -14.05
CA VAL A 33 -7.22 -17.50 -14.04
C VAL A 33 -5.90 -17.69 -13.33
N THR A 34 -4.85 -17.14 -13.94
CA THR A 34 -3.54 -17.07 -13.32
C THR A 34 -3.43 -15.77 -12.54
N GLY A 35 -3.12 -15.88 -11.26
CA GLY A 35 -2.94 -14.74 -10.37
C GLY A 35 -1.61 -14.80 -9.64
N GLU A 36 -1.16 -13.64 -9.17
CA GLU A 36 -0.02 -13.52 -8.27
C GLU A 36 -0.51 -13.06 -6.90
N ALA A 37 0.03 -13.64 -5.84
CA ALA A 37 -0.23 -13.20 -4.48
C ALA A 37 1.04 -12.74 -3.78
N PHE A 38 0.85 -11.83 -2.82
CA PHE A 38 1.86 -11.28 -1.96
C PHE A 38 1.41 -11.40 -0.51
N TYR A 39 2.25 -12.01 0.31
CA TYR A 39 1.99 -12.21 1.74
C TYR A 39 2.80 -11.20 2.55
N CYS A 40 2.32 -10.83 3.73
CA CYS A 40 3.06 -9.99 4.67
C CYS A 40 2.68 -10.38 6.09
N LYS A 41 3.61 -10.19 7.04
CA LYS A 41 3.42 -10.45 8.47
C LYS A 41 4.27 -9.44 9.23
N GLY A 42 3.74 -8.85 10.30
CA GLY A 42 4.49 -7.92 11.16
C GLY A 42 3.79 -6.63 11.57
N SER A 43 2.62 -6.29 11.01
CA SER A 43 1.79 -5.17 11.49
C SER A 43 0.35 -5.32 11.02
N ASP A 44 -0.58 -4.67 11.73
CA ASP A 44 -1.95 -4.50 11.24
C ASP A 44 -1.93 -3.85 9.86
N TYR A 45 -2.78 -4.36 8.97
CA TYR A 45 -2.91 -3.86 7.60
C TYR A 45 -1.60 -3.81 6.79
N CYS A 46 -0.65 -4.73 7.02
CA CYS A 46 0.63 -4.76 6.27
C CYS A 46 0.46 -4.88 4.74
N ASN A 47 -0.70 -5.36 4.26
CA ASN A 47 -1.04 -5.47 2.85
C ASN A 47 -1.77 -4.21 2.32
N ALA A 48 -1.86 -3.15 3.12
CA ALA A 48 -2.37 -1.85 2.67
C ALA A 48 -1.46 -1.33 1.55
N THR A 49 -2.10 -0.79 0.51
CA THR A 49 -1.34 -0.11 -0.54
C THR A 49 -0.69 1.11 0.11
N SER A 50 0.64 1.22 0.05
CA SER A 50 1.31 2.41 0.55
C SER A 50 0.86 3.61 -0.28
N VAL A 51 0.05 4.48 0.31
CA VAL A 51 -0.21 5.80 -0.25
C VAL A 51 1.10 6.55 -0.06
N LYS A 52 2.01 6.47 -1.04
CA LYS A 52 3.21 7.28 -1.03
C LYS A 52 2.76 8.73 -1.15
N PHE A 53 2.74 9.44 -0.02
CA PHE A 53 2.55 10.88 -0.03
C PHE A 53 3.77 11.47 -0.74
N ILE A 54 3.60 11.87 -1.99
CA ILE A 54 4.61 12.64 -2.72
C ILE A 54 4.31 14.09 -2.36
N PRO A 55 5.06 14.73 -1.43
CA PRO A 55 4.88 16.14 -1.18
C PRO A 55 5.16 16.87 -2.49
N SER A 56 4.16 17.59 -3.00
CA SER A 56 4.36 18.44 -4.17
C SER A 56 5.33 19.56 -3.79
N SER A 57 6.18 19.98 -4.73
CA SER A 57 7.07 21.12 -4.55
C SER A 57 6.31 22.39 -4.13
N LEU A 58 5.05 22.52 -4.54
CA LEU A 58 4.14 23.60 -4.14
C LEU A 58 3.93 23.67 -2.62
N PHE A 59 3.86 22.51 -1.93
CA PHE A 59 3.71 22.49 -0.48
C PHE A 59 4.93 23.08 0.24
N TYR A 60 6.12 22.83 -0.29
CA TYR A 60 7.37 23.37 0.25
C TYR A 60 7.44 24.90 0.13
N TYR A 61 7.06 25.46 -1.02
CA TYR A 61 7.02 26.91 -1.22
C TYR A 61 5.97 27.60 -0.34
N ILE A 62 4.79 26.99 -0.16
CA ILE A 62 3.76 27.51 0.74
C ILE A 62 4.27 27.54 2.19
N LEU A 63 4.87 26.44 2.66
CA LEU A 63 5.41 26.38 4.02
C LEU A 63 6.52 27.43 4.26
N LEU A 64 7.44 27.60 3.29
CA LEU A 64 8.48 28.62 3.34
C LEU A 64 7.91 30.04 3.38
N SER A 65 6.89 30.32 2.59
CA SER A 65 6.24 31.64 2.58
C SER A 65 5.58 31.96 3.91
N LEU A 66 4.90 30.98 4.53
CA LEU A 66 4.29 31.12 5.85
C LEU A 66 5.34 31.37 6.94
N LEU A 67 6.45 30.63 6.93
CA LEU A 67 7.55 30.82 7.88
C LEU A 67 8.19 32.20 7.73
N ALA A 68 8.37 32.68 6.50
CA ALA A 68 8.86 34.02 6.23
C ALA A 68 7.91 35.08 6.80
N ILE A 69 6.61 35.00 6.52
CA ILE A 69 5.61 35.96 7.02
C ILE A 69 5.59 36.01 8.55
N LEU A 70 5.63 34.84 9.21
CA LEU A 70 5.66 34.76 10.68
C LEU A 70 6.93 35.37 11.28
N SER A 71 8.08 35.22 10.60
CA SER A 71 9.34 35.83 11.05
C SER A 71 9.33 37.37 10.97
N PHE A 72 8.61 37.96 10.01
CA PHE A 72 8.45 39.42 9.90
C PHE A 72 7.37 39.98 10.83
N SER A 73 6.40 39.16 11.24
CA SER A 73 5.33 39.59 12.16
C SER A 73 5.79 39.75 13.62
N GLN A 74 7.02 39.32 13.96
CA GLN A 74 7.59 39.44 15.31
C GLN A 74 8.62 40.58 15.46
N SER A 75 8.83 41.41 14.42
CA SER A 75 9.71 42.59 14.47
C SER A 75 8.94 43.90 14.57
#